data_AF-A0AAD8YUR2-F1
#
_entry.id   AF-A0AAD8YUR2-F1
#
_cell.length_a   1.000
_cell.length_b   1.000
_cell.length_c   1.000
_cell.angle_alpha   90.00
_cell.angle_beta   90.00
_cell.angle_gamma   90.00
#
_symmetry.space_group_name_H-M   'P 1'
#
loop_
_entity.id
_entity.type
_entity.pdbx_description
1 polymer ?
#
loop_
_entity_poly.entity_id
_entity_poly.type
_entity_poly.pdbx_seq_one_letter_code
_entity_poly.pdbx_strand_id
1 'polypeptide(L)'
;ATRRFDKLVSKSQEIRNDIDHLRQQRATMTSMYQRLDRELQKQQRVMEALVEKSVIAYDQRSEVLMRMLAVHDQKVEHARQELMEDESPETYQAVHQRIVELMGESDLHQISRTLVDNEEENFANFIYVNELNSKASRLQHRNSELKKEIEQLELKNVQYEEKYKVQLKNVQYEEKYKVQLKNVQYEEKYKVQLKELEAELEVKCLKANTLQAKNTQVCKVLDQQKSAISDLFRKLNCDPTPIMNRPDGSVEVTDYNITQFIGILEEWLLEVLMSDVQTRFKQAEERHLQPQNLLLARRALLPP
;
A
#
# COMPACT_ATOMS: atom_id res chain seq x y z
N ALA A 1 -14.59 0.47 13.64
CA ALA A 1 -13.36 0.37 12.82
C ALA A 1 -12.18 1.08 13.48
N THR A 2 -12.38 2.30 13.99
CA THR A 2 -11.37 3.18 14.62
C THR A 2 -10.60 2.53 15.78
N ARG A 3 -11.29 1.98 16.81
CA ARG A 3 -10.61 1.35 17.96
C ARG A 3 -9.65 0.20 17.62
N ARG A 4 -9.94 -0.56 16.55
CA ARG A 4 -9.09 -1.70 16.13
C ARG A 4 -7.85 -1.21 15.38
N PHE A 5 -8.00 -0.14 14.60
CA PHE A 5 -6.90 0.57 13.94
C PHE A 5 -5.99 1.24 14.98
N ASP A 6 -6.55 1.96 15.96
CA ASP A 6 -5.78 2.61 17.03
C ASP A 6 -4.94 1.60 17.83
N LYS A 7 -5.51 0.41 18.10
CA LYS A 7 -4.80 -0.68 18.77
C LYS A 7 -3.65 -1.25 17.92
N LEU A 8 -3.82 -1.33 16.61
CA LEU A 8 -2.75 -1.76 15.69
C LEU A 8 -1.63 -0.72 15.59
N VAL A 9 -1.98 0.57 15.54
CA VAL A 9 -1.01 1.67 15.51
C VAL A 9 -0.19 1.72 16.80
N SER A 10 -0.85 1.60 17.96
CA SER A 10 -0.18 1.53 19.26
C SER A 10 0.79 0.36 19.34
N LYS A 11 0.36 -0.84 18.90
CA LYS A 11 1.23 -2.03 18.90
C LYS A 11 2.40 -1.89 17.91
N SER A 12 2.17 -1.26 16.76
CA SER A 12 3.23 -0.94 15.80
C SER A 12 4.23 0.09 16.34
N GLN A 13 3.78 1.01 17.19
CA GLN A 13 4.68 1.95 17.87
C GLN A 13 5.54 1.25 18.93
N GLU A 14 4.95 0.37 19.75
CA GLU A 14 5.69 -0.43 20.74
C GLU A 14 6.78 -1.26 20.07
N ILE A 15 6.44 -1.99 19.01
CA ILE A 15 7.41 -2.82 18.28
C ILE A 15 8.54 -1.96 17.68
N ARG A 16 8.25 -0.75 17.20
CA ARG A 16 9.29 0.16 16.69
C ARG A 16 10.25 0.58 17.80
N ASN A 17 9.72 0.94 18.96
CA ASN A 17 10.54 1.29 20.11
C ASN A 17 11.43 0.12 20.55
N ASP A 18 10.90 -1.10 20.55
CA ASP A 18 11.66 -2.32 20.89
C ASP A 18 12.78 -2.59 19.87
N ILE A 19 12.50 -2.42 18.58
CA ILE A 19 13.51 -2.55 17.51
C ILE A 19 14.63 -1.52 17.70
N ASP A 20 14.30 -0.27 18.01
CA ASP A 20 15.28 0.79 18.21
C ASP A 20 16.13 0.54 19.46
N HIS A 21 15.53 0.08 20.56
CA HIS A 21 16.25 -0.33 21.77
C HIS A 21 17.22 -1.48 21.49
N LEU A 22 16.77 -2.53 20.79
CA LEU A 22 17.61 -3.68 20.42
C LEU A 22 18.76 -3.26 19.48
N ARG A 23 18.52 -2.34 18.54
CA ARG A 23 19.56 -1.77 17.68
C ARG A 23 20.61 -1.01 18.48
N GLN A 24 20.19 -0.22 19.45
CA GLN A 24 21.10 0.53 20.31
C GLN A 24 21.93 -0.42 21.20
N GLN A 25 21.31 -1.43 21.80
CA GLN A 25 22.02 -2.48 22.53
C GLN A 25 23.06 -3.18 21.66
N ARG A 26 22.69 -3.59 20.44
CA ARG A 26 23.64 -4.20 19.49
C ARG A 26 24.81 -3.27 19.20
N ALA A 27 24.56 -1.99 18.92
CA ALA A 27 25.62 -1.01 18.66
C ALA A 27 26.59 -0.88 19.85
N THR A 28 26.07 -0.85 21.08
CA THR A 28 26.91 -0.81 22.29
C THR A 28 27.73 -2.09 22.47
N MET A 29 27.14 -3.27 22.24
CA MET A 29 27.85 -4.55 22.29
C MET A 29 28.94 -4.65 21.21
N THR A 30 28.66 -4.22 19.98
CA THR A 30 29.66 -4.17 18.90
C THR A 30 30.84 -3.28 19.27
N SER A 31 30.57 -2.11 19.87
CA SER A 31 31.63 -1.21 20.34
C SER A 31 32.50 -1.85 21.42
N MET A 32 31.88 -2.52 22.40
CA MET A 32 32.59 -3.25 23.45
C MET A 32 33.46 -4.38 22.88
N TYR A 33 32.92 -5.19 21.96
CA TYR A 33 33.65 -6.25 21.28
C TYR A 33 34.88 -5.71 20.54
N GLN A 34 34.72 -4.64 19.74
CA GLN A 34 35.84 -4.02 19.03
C GLN A 34 36.90 -3.42 19.97
N ARG A 35 36.52 -3.02 21.18
CA ARG A 35 37.48 -2.54 22.19
C ARG A 35 38.26 -3.70 22.79
N LEU A 36 37.59 -4.80 23.12
CA LEU A 36 38.21 -6.02 23.65
C LEU A 36 39.14 -6.67 22.63
N ASP A 37 38.73 -6.73 21.36
CA ASP A 37 39.54 -7.29 20.27
C ASP A 37 40.83 -6.48 20.07
N ARG A 38 40.73 -5.15 20.08
CA ARG A 38 41.92 -4.28 20.03
C ARG A 38 42.87 -4.51 21.21
N GLU A 39 42.34 -4.72 22.40
CA GLU A 39 43.18 -4.98 23.58
C GLU A 39 43.83 -6.36 23.52
N LEU A 40 43.12 -7.38 23.04
CA LEU A 40 43.67 -8.71 22.79
C LEU A 40 44.82 -8.66 21.77
N GLN A 41 44.62 -7.94 20.66
CA GLN A 41 45.67 -7.75 19.65
C GLN A 41 46.90 -7.03 20.21
N LYS A 42 46.73 -6.05 21.11
CA LYS A 42 47.86 -5.42 21.79
C LYS A 42 48.60 -6.43 22.67
N GLN A 43 47.87 -7.23 23.45
CA GLN A 43 48.49 -8.25 24.31
C GLN A 43 49.24 -9.31 23.50
N GLN A 44 48.69 -9.74 22.35
CA GLN A 44 49.36 -10.66 21.43
C GLN A 44 50.67 -10.09 20.90
N ARG A 45 50.69 -8.82 20.47
CA ARG A 45 51.94 -8.16 20.03
C ARG A 45 53.00 -8.09 21.14
N VAL A 46 52.58 -7.79 22.37
CA VAL A 46 53.51 -7.77 23.52
C VAL A 46 54.06 -9.17 23.79
N MET A 47 53.22 -10.20 23.73
CA MET A 47 53.64 -11.59 23.88
C MET A 47 54.64 -12.00 22.78
N GLU A 48 54.34 -11.69 21.52
CA GLU A 48 55.21 -11.98 20.37
C GLU A 48 56.59 -11.34 20.55
N ALA A 49 56.65 -10.06 20.97
CA ALA A 49 57.91 -9.36 21.22
C ALA A 49 58.70 -9.98 22.41
N LEU A 50 58.03 -10.44 23.46
CA LEU A 50 58.65 -11.13 24.59
C LEU A 50 59.22 -12.49 24.17
N VAL A 51 58.48 -13.26 23.38
CA VAL A 51 58.93 -14.54 22.83
C VAL A 51 60.15 -14.31 21.93
N GLU A 52 60.10 -13.34 21.02
CA GLU A 52 61.25 -12.98 20.16
C GLU A 52 62.47 -12.62 21.00
N LYS A 53 62.32 -11.77 22.03
CA LYS A 53 63.41 -11.41 22.94
C LYS A 53 63.98 -12.63 23.68
N SER A 54 63.12 -13.56 24.10
CA SER A 54 63.54 -14.79 24.78
C SER A 54 64.30 -15.75 23.85
N VAL A 55 63.89 -15.85 22.57
CA VAL A 55 64.56 -16.65 21.55
C VAL A 55 65.95 -16.08 21.26
N ILE A 56 66.06 -14.75 21.11
CA ILE A 56 67.36 -14.08 20.90
C ILE A 56 68.31 -14.34 22.08
N ALA A 57 67.81 -14.22 23.32
CA ALA A 57 68.62 -14.47 24.51
C ALA A 57 69.07 -15.95 24.60
N TYR A 58 68.20 -16.88 24.20
CA TYR A 58 68.53 -18.30 24.13
C TYR A 58 69.60 -18.59 23.07
N ASP A 59 69.46 -18.02 21.87
CA ASP A 59 70.43 -18.19 20.78
C ASP A 59 71.80 -17.62 21.16
N GLN A 60 71.84 -16.45 21.81
CA GLN A 60 73.07 -15.86 22.35
C GLN A 60 73.73 -16.80 23.37
N ARG A 61 72.94 -17.38 24.29
CA ARG A 61 73.46 -18.34 25.29
C ARG A 61 74.00 -19.61 24.61
N SER A 62 73.28 -20.15 23.64
CA SER A 62 73.68 -21.32 22.85
C SER A 62 74.98 -21.07 22.08
N GLU A 63 75.12 -19.89 21.48
CA GLU A 63 76.34 -19.49 20.77
C GLU A 63 77.54 -19.37 21.72
N VAL A 64 77.35 -18.74 22.89
CA VAL A 64 78.39 -18.66 23.92
C VAL A 64 78.80 -20.05 24.39
N LEU A 65 77.84 -20.94 24.65
CA LEU A 65 78.11 -22.34 25.03
C LEU A 65 78.87 -23.10 23.94
N MET A 66 78.49 -22.95 22.66
CA MET A 66 79.21 -23.56 21.54
C MET A 66 80.65 -23.04 21.43
N ARG A 67 80.86 -21.73 21.60
CA ARG A 67 82.22 -21.15 21.63
C ARG A 67 83.03 -21.69 22.81
N MET A 68 82.41 -21.81 23.99
CA MET A 68 83.04 -22.36 25.18
C MET A 68 83.41 -23.84 25.00
N LEU A 69 82.52 -24.65 24.42
CA LEU A 69 82.76 -26.05 24.10
C LEU A 69 83.81 -26.23 23.01
N ALA A 70 83.82 -25.40 21.97
CA ALA A 70 84.86 -25.46 20.92
C ALA A 70 86.24 -25.14 21.48
N VAL A 71 86.33 -24.15 22.38
CA VAL A 71 87.57 -23.84 23.10
C VAL A 71 87.94 -24.96 24.07
N HIS A 72 86.95 -25.58 24.73
CA HIS A 72 87.17 -26.75 25.58
C HIS A 72 87.70 -27.94 24.77
N ASP A 73 87.10 -28.30 23.63
CA ASP A 73 87.51 -29.45 22.81
C ASP A 73 88.86 -29.23 22.12
N GLN A 74 89.12 -28.02 21.58
CA GLN A 74 90.46 -27.65 21.10
C GLN A 74 91.51 -27.77 22.20
N LYS A 75 91.10 -27.52 23.46
CA LYS A 75 91.97 -27.62 24.62
C LYS A 75 92.00 -28.99 25.26
N VAL A 76 91.02 -29.87 25.10
CA VAL A 76 91.15 -31.28 25.47
C VAL A 76 92.12 -31.96 24.50
N GLU A 77 92.15 -31.56 23.23
CA GLU A 77 93.16 -32.00 22.27
C GLU A 77 94.56 -31.43 22.59
N HIS A 78 94.69 -30.12 22.88
CA HIS A 78 95.97 -29.53 23.32
C HIS A 78 96.41 -30.03 24.70
N ALA A 79 95.49 -30.17 25.65
CA ALA A 79 95.76 -30.71 26.98
C ALA A 79 95.97 -32.22 26.93
N ARG A 80 95.44 -32.99 25.98
CA ARG A 80 95.87 -34.39 25.76
C ARG A 80 97.30 -34.48 25.21
N GLN A 81 97.73 -33.46 24.46
CA GLN A 81 99.13 -33.34 24.02
C GLN A 81 100.06 -32.85 25.15
N GLU A 82 99.54 -32.10 26.14
CA GLU A 82 100.31 -31.60 27.30
C GLU A 82 100.19 -32.48 28.58
N LEU A 83 99.09 -33.20 28.81
CA LEU A 83 98.84 -34.18 29.91
C LEU A 83 99.63 -35.49 29.74
N MET A 84 100.73 -35.46 29.00
CA MET A 84 101.82 -36.37 29.37
C MET A 84 102.53 -35.91 30.65
N GLU A 85 102.35 -34.68 31.13
CA GLU A 85 102.98 -34.25 32.39
C GLU A 85 102.05 -33.32 33.23
N ASP A 86 101.52 -33.90 34.31
CA ASP A 86 101.13 -33.30 35.61
C ASP A 86 99.76 -32.61 35.82
N GLU A 87 98.94 -33.21 36.69
CA GLU A 87 97.74 -32.59 37.31
C GLU A 87 98.18 -31.70 38.49
N SER A 88 98.85 -30.59 38.18
CA SER A 88 99.24 -29.59 39.19
C SER A 88 98.09 -28.60 39.48
N PRO A 89 98.03 -28.00 40.69
CA PRO A 89 97.07 -26.94 41.04
C PRO A 89 97.16 -25.69 40.14
N GLU A 90 98.26 -25.49 39.40
CA GLU A 90 98.40 -24.39 38.44
C GLU A 90 97.45 -24.53 37.23
N THR A 91 97.09 -25.76 36.85
CA THR A 91 96.16 -26.02 35.74
C THR A 91 94.74 -25.57 36.06
N TYR A 92 94.27 -25.79 37.30
CA TYR A 92 92.98 -25.29 37.79
C TYR A 92 92.95 -23.76 37.86
N GLN A 93 94.05 -23.14 38.25
CA GLN A 93 94.17 -21.68 38.34
C GLN A 93 94.17 -21.01 36.95
N ALA A 94 94.73 -21.68 35.94
CA ALA A 94 94.68 -21.25 34.55
C ALA A 94 93.27 -21.37 33.95
N VAL A 95 92.54 -22.47 34.24
CA VAL A 95 91.12 -22.61 33.84
C VAL A 95 90.26 -21.55 34.52
N HIS A 96 90.53 -21.27 35.80
CA HIS A 96 89.83 -20.25 36.59
C HIS A 96 90.02 -18.83 36.02
N GLN A 97 91.26 -18.41 35.74
CA GLN A 97 91.53 -17.13 35.08
C GLN A 97 90.84 -17.04 33.71
N ARG A 98 90.76 -18.15 32.99
CA ARG A 98 90.17 -18.17 31.65
C ARG A 98 88.64 -18.03 31.65
N ILE A 99 87.95 -18.62 32.63
CA ILE A 99 86.49 -18.44 32.80
C ILE A 99 86.19 -16.98 33.14
N VAL A 100 87.01 -16.37 34.00
CA VAL A 100 86.92 -14.96 34.40
C VAL A 100 87.15 -14.03 33.19
N GLU A 101 88.16 -14.29 32.36
CA GLU A 101 88.41 -13.54 31.11
C GLU A 101 87.25 -13.64 30.10
N LEU A 102 86.67 -14.84 29.92
CA LEU A 102 85.60 -15.08 28.93
C LEU A 102 84.26 -14.46 29.34
N MET A 103 83.98 -14.43 30.65
CA MET A 103 82.77 -13.81 31.20
C MET A 103 82.90 -12.29 31.34
N GLY A 104 84.13 -11.75 31.25
CA GLY A 104 84.40 -10.31 31.37
C GLY A 104 84.19 -9.73 32.77
N GLU A 105 84.11 -10.59 33.79
CA GLU A 105 83.91 -10.21 35.19
C GLU A 105 85.19 -10.36 36.00
N SER A 106 85.28 -9.72 37.18
CA SER A 106 86.56 -9.56 37.89
C SER A 106 86.94 -10.75 38.78
N ASP A 107 85.97 -11.58 39.21
CA ASP A 107 86.17 -12.69 40.14
C ASP A 107 85.06 -13.77 40.02
N LEU A 108 85.36 -15.03 40.37
CA LEU A 108 84.43 -16.17 40.31
C LEU A 108 83.21 -15.98 41.22
N HIS A 109 83.38 -15.34 42.38
CA HIS A 109 82.25 -15.00 43.24
C HIS A 109 81.33 -13.94 42.63
N GLN A 110 81.83 -13.14 41.68
CA GLN A 110 81.02 -12.18 40.94
C GLN A 110 80.22 -12.91 39.86
N ILE A 111 80.87 -13.79 39.10
CA ILE A 111 80.24 -14.66 38.09
C ILE A 111 79.16 -15.55 38.71
N SER A 112 79.42 -16.14 39.86
CA SER A 112 78.42 -16.96 40.56
C SER A 112 77.25 -16.14 41.06
N ARG A 113 77.46 -14.87 41.43
CA ARG A 113 76.37 -13.95 41.81
C ARG A 113 75.55 -13.54 40.59
N THR A 114 76.17 -13.10 39.51
CA THR A 114 75.45 -12.76 38.28
C THR A 114 74.72 -13.95 37.67
N LEU A 115 75.25 -15.17 37.78
CA LEU A 115 74.53 -16.37 37.37
C LEU A 115 73.29 -16.66 38.22
N VAL A 116 73.40 -16.51 39.55
CA VAL A 116 72.26 -16.68 40.46
C VAL A 116 71.21 -15.60 40.20
N ASP A 117 71.61 -14.34 40.06
CA ASP A 117 70.70 -13.23 39.75
C ASP A 117 69.99 -13.45 38.41
N ASN A 118 70.72 -13.94 37.39
CA ASN A 118 70.16 -14.30 36.09
C ASN A 118 69.22 -15.53 36.15
N GLU A 119 69.47 -16.51 37.03
CA GLU A 119 68.57 -17.64 37.26
C GLU A 119 67.28 -17.21 37.95
N GLU A 120 67.38 -16.33 38.95
CA GLU A 120 66.22 -15.75 39.63
C GLU A 120 65.37 -14.91 38.67
N GLU A 121 65.99 -14.08 37.82
CA GLU A 121 65.28 -13.31 36.80
C GLU A 121 64.61 -14.22 35.75
N ASN A 122 65.31 -15.28 35.31
CA ASN A 122 64.72 -16.26 34.39
C ASN A 122 63.55 -17.02 35.03
N PHE A 123 63.63 -17.36 36.31
CA PHE A 123 62.55 -18.00 37.03
C PHE A 123 61.33 -17.07 37.15
N ALA A 124 61.55 -15.79 37.47
CA ALA A 124 60.49 -14.77 37.51
C ALA A 124 59.82 -14.59 36.13
N ASN A 125 60.62 -14.55 35.05
CA ASN A 125 60.12 -14.49 33.68
C ASN A 125 59.27 -15.73 33.32
N PHE A 126 59.69 -16.92 33.74
CA PHE A 126 58.94 -18.15 33.49
C PHE A 126 57.58 -18.15 34.22
N ILE A 127 57.53 -17.69 35.47
CA ILE A 127 56.26 -17.53 36.20
C ILE A 127 55.36 -16.53 35.48
N TYR A 128 55.89 -15.39 35.07
CA TYR A 128 55.13 -14.35 34.38
C TYR A 128 54.56 -14.85 33.05
N VAL A 129 55.35 -15.58 32.25
CA VAL A 129 54.89 -16.21 31.00
C VAL A 129 53.76 -17.21 31.26
N ASN A 130 53.86 -18.01 32.33
CA ASN A 130 52.80 -18.94 32.70
C ASN A 130 51.52 -18.25 33.16
N GLU A 131 51.62 -17.15 33.92
CA GLU A 131 50.47 -16.34 34.29
C GLU A 131 49.81 -15.70 33.06
N LEU A 132 50.61 -15.14 32.15
CA LEU A 132 50.12 -14.58 30.90
C LEU A 132 49.43 -15.64 30.03
N ASN A 133 50.00 -16.83 29.89
CA ASN A 133 49.37 -17.94 29.18
C ASN A 133 48.04 -18.35 29.84
N SER A 134 48.01 -18.44 31.17
CA SER A 134 46.77 -18.75 31.90
C SER A 134 45.70 -17.66 31.72
N LYS A 135 46.11 -16.39 31.61
CA LYS A 135 45.20 -15.27 31.30
C LYS A 135 44.73 -15.34 29.84
N ALA A 136 45.62 -15.67 28.91
CA ALA A 136 45.31 -15.84 27.50
C ALA A 136 44.27 -16.95 27.30
N SER A 137 44.45 -18.12 27.93
CA SER A 137 43.47 -19.22 27.86
C SER A 137 42.10 -18.81 28.42
N ARG A 138 42.06 -18.04 29.52
CA ARG A 138 40.80 -17.51 30.07
C ARG A 138 40.10 -16.54 29.13
N LEU A 139 40.85 -15.61 28.53
CA LEU A 139 40.31 -14.67 27.53
C LEU A 139 39.82 -15.41 26.28
N GLN A 140 40.55 -16.43 25.83
CA GLN A 140 40.20 -17.24 24.68
C GLN A 140 38.90 -18.03 24.93
N HIS A 141 38.73 -18.60 26.12
CA HIS A 141 37.49 -19.23 26.54
C HIS A 141 36.32 -18.23 26.55
N ARG A 142 36.51 -17.05 27.15
CA ARG A 142 35.46 -16.03 27.21
C ARG A 142 35.07 -15.52 25.82
N ASN A 143 36.03 -15.38 24.90
CA ASN A 143 35.75 -15.06 23.50
C ASN A 143 34.93 -16.15 22.80
N SER A 144 35.21 -17.43 23.08
CA SER A 144 34.41 -18.54 22.57
C SER A 144 32.97 -18.49 23.10
N GLU A 145 32.77 -18.19 24.38
CA GLU A 145 31.44 -18.03 24.97
C GLU A 145 30.68 -16.85 24.35
N LEU A 146 31.31 -15.67 24.27
CA LEU A 146 30.70 -14.48 23.67
C LEU A 146 30.32 -14.73 22.20
N LYS A 147 31.15 -15.46 21.46
CA LYS A 147 30.85 -15.82 20.07
C LYS A 147 29.59 -16.69 19.97
N LYS A 148 29.43 -17.66 20.87
CA LYS A 148 28.22 -18.50 20.94
C LYS A 148 26.97 -17.68 21.32
N GLU A 149 27.10 -16.74 22.26
CA GLU A 149 26.00 -15.85 22.64
C GLU A 149 25.56 -14.96 21.46
N ILE A 150 26.51 -14.42 20.70
CA ILE A 150 26.23 -13.63 19.48
C ILE A 150 25.48 -14.48 18.45
N GLU A 151 25.96 -15.69 18.17
CA GLU A 151 25.34 -16.60 17.20
C GLU A 151 23.90 -16.98 17.60
N GLN A 152 23.65 -17.19 18.90
CA GLN A 152 22.29 -17.44 19.42
C GLN A 152 21.38 -16.22 19.26
N LEU A 153 21.89 -15.01 19.49
CA LEU A 153 21.13 -13.77 19.30
C LEU A 153 20.82 -13.52 17.82
N GLU A 154 21.76 -13.82 16.92
CA GLU A 154 21.57 -13.75 15.47
C GLU A 154 20.48 -14.73 15.03
N LEU A 155 20.52 -15.98 15.51
CA LEU A 155 19.48 -16.97 15.22
C LEU A 155 18.10 -16.52 15.69
N LYS A 156 17.99 -15.96 16.91
CA LYS A 156 16.74 -15.41 17.44
C LYS A 156 16.24 -14.24 16.58
N ASN A 157 17.12 -13.34 16.17
CA ASN A 157 16.76 -12.21 15.30
C ASN A 157 16.18 -12.69 13.97
N VAL A 158 16.83 -13.66 13.32
CA VAL A 158 16.32 -14.24 12.06
C VAL A 158 14.92 -14.86 12.27
N GLN A 159 14.72 -15.62 13.35
CA GLN A 159 13.41 -16.19 13.67
C GLN A 159 12.34 -15.12 13.90
N TYR A 160 12.68 -14.01 14.56
CA TYR A 160 11.73 -12.91 14.75
C TYR A 160 11.41 -12.22 13.43
N GLU A 161 12.40 -11.90 12.61
CA GLU A 161 12.20 -11.30 11.28
C GLU A 161 11.29 -12.16 10.40
N GLU A 162 11.49 -13.48 10.42
CA GLU A 162 10.68 -14.41 9.65
C GLU A 162 9.24 -14.48 10.16
N LYS A 163 9.03 -14.51 11.49
CA LYS A 163 7.69 -14.39 12.09
C LYS A 163 7.00 -13.09 11.68
N TYR A 164 7.71 -11.96 11.70
CA TYR A 164 7.15 -10.67 11.27
C TYR A 164 6.76 -10.68 9.79
N LYS A 165 7.61 -11.24 8.94
CA LYS A 165 7.34 -11.35 7.50
C LYS A 165 6.08 -12.18 7.21
N VAL A 166 5.88 -13.28 7.94
CA VAL A 166 4.66 -14.11 7.83
C VAL A 166 3.44 -13.34 8.31
N GLN A 167 3.51 -12.68 9.47
CA GLN A 167 2.39 -11.89 10.00
C GLN A 167 1.98 -10.76 9.05
N LEU A 168 2.97 -10.04 8.49
CA LEU A 168 2.72 -8.96 7.55
C LEU A 168 2.01 -9.47 6.29
N LYS A 169 2.46 -10.61 5.72
CA LYS A 169 1.78 -11.26 4.59
C LYS A 169 0.34 -11.60 4.93
N ASN A 170 0.09 -12.21 6.09
CA ASN A 170 -1.27 -12.59 6.50
C ASN A 170 -2.19 -11.37 6.61
N VAL A 171 -1.72 -10.28 7.21
CA VAL A 171 -2.50 -9.03 7.30
C VAL A 171 -2.81 -8.47 5.91
N GLN A 172 -1.83 -8.46 5.01
CA GLN A 172 -2.03 -8.02 3.61
C GLN A 172 -3.05 -8.89 2.88
N TYR A 173 -3.02 -10.20 3.06
CA TYR A 173 -4.00 -11.12 2.49
C TYR A 173 -5.41 -10.86 3.05
N GLU A 174 -5.55 -10.68 4.37
CA GLU A 174 -6.84 -10.37 4.99
C GLU A 174 -7.42 -9.04 4.50
N GLU A 175 -6.60 -8.00 4.38
CA GLU A 175 -7.05 -6.70 3.85
C GLU A 175 -7.48 -6.80 2.40
N LYS A 176 -6.69 -7.48 1.55
CA LYS A 176 -7.02 -7.73 0.16
C LYS A 176 -8.36 -8.47 0.02
N TYR A 177 -8.57 -9.51 0.83
CA TYR A 177 -9.83 -10.26 0.83
C TYR A 177 -11.02 -9.41 1.27
N LYS A 178 -10.86 -8.56 2.29
CA LYS A 178 -11.92 -7.62 2.74
C LYS A 178 -12.30 -6.61 1.66
N VAL A 179 -11.32 -6.09 0.91
CA VAL A 179 -11.59 -5.16 -0.21
C VAL A 179 -12.36 -5.87 -1.33
N GLN A 180 -11.94 -7.08 -1.70
CA GLN A 180 -12.65 -7.89 -2.70
C GLN A 180 -14.11 -8.15 -2.28
N LEU A 181 -14.35 -8.56 -1.03
CA LEU A 181 -15.70 -8.82 -0.54
C LEU A 181 -16.58 -7.56 -0.58
N LYS A 182 -16.04 -6.39 -0.20
CA LYS A 182 -16.77 -5.12 -0.30
C LYS A 182 -17.11 -4.76 -1.75
N ASN A 183 -16.18 -4.99 -2.69
CA ASN A 183 -16.43 -4.70 -4.10
C ASN A 183 -17.57 -5.56 -4.65
N VAL A 184 -17.60 -6.85 -4.34
CA VAL A 184 -18.71 -7.75 -4.72
C VAL A 184 -20.04 -7.26 -4.16
N GLN A 185 -20.07 -6.84 -2.88
CA GLN A 185 -21.28 -6.27 -2.27
C GLN A 185 -21.75 -4.98 -2.96
N TYR A 186 -20.82 -4.11 -3.36
CA TYR A 186 -21.15 -2.90 -4.11
C TYR A 186 -21.69 -3.24 -5.50
N GLU A 187 -21.07 -4.16 -6.22
CA GLU A 187 -21.53 -4.62 -7.53
C GLU A 187 -22.93 -5.21 -7.47
N GLU A 188 -23.23 -6.06 -6.48
CA GLU A 188 -24.56 -6.58 -6.25
C GLU A 188 -25.58 -5.47 -5.97
N LYS A 189 -25.22 -4.50 -5.13
CA LYS A 189 -26.09 -3.35 -4.82
C LYS A 189 -26.39 -2.51 -6.07
N TYR A 190 -25.39 -2.19 -6.87
CA TYR A 190 -25.59 -1.44 -8.12
C TYR A 190 -26.43 -2.22 -9.13
N LYS A 191 -26.25 -3.54 -9.19
CA LYS A 191 -27.05 -4.42 -10.07
C LYS A 191 -28.52 -4.45 -9.68
N VAL A 192 -28.84 -4.44 -8.38
CA VAL A 192 -30.23 -4.37 -7.91
C VAL A 192 -30.85 -3.02 -8.27
N GLN A 193 -30.15 -1.91 -7.99
CA GLN A 193 -30.63 -0.57 -8.31
C GLN A 193 -30.84 -0.36 -9.81
N LEU A 194 -29.94 -0.90 -10.65
CA LEU A 194 -30.08 -0.84 -12.10
C LEU A 194 -31.38 -1.53 -12.55
N LYS A 195 -31.65 -2.74 -12.05
CA LYS A 195 -32.88 -3.48 -12.38
C LYS A 195 -34.16 -2.76 -11.94
N GLU A 196 -34.14 -2.12 -10.78
CA GLU A 196 -35.27 -1.33 -10.29
C GLU A 196 -35.55 -0.13 -11.21
N LEU A 197 -34.51 0.60 -11.62
CA LEU A 197 -34.62 1.72 -12.54
C LEU A 197 -35.08 1.28 -13.94
N GLU A 198 -34.57 0.14 -14.44
CA GLU A 198 -35.00 -0.45 -15.70
C GLU A 198 -36.50 -0.80 -15.68
N ALA A 199 -36.97 -1.43 -14.60
CA ALA A 199 -38.39 -1.75 -14.41
C ALA A 199 -39.27 -0.49 -14.31
N GLU A 200 -38.82 0.54 -13.59
CA GLU A 200 -39.55 1.80 -13.50
C GLU A 200 -39.61 2.51 -14.87
N LEU A 201 -38.51 2.49 -15.63
CA LEU A 201 -38.45 3.03 -16.98
C LEU A 201 -39.44 2.29 -17.90
N GLU A 202 -39.49 0.97 -17.83
CA GLU A 202 -40.40 0.15 -18.62
C GLU A 202 -41.87 0.53 -18.35
N VAL A 203 -42.24 0.65 -17.06
CA VAL A 203 -43.58 1.09 -16.65
C VAL A 203 -43.89 2.51 -17.17
N LYS A 204 -42.93 3.44 -17.13
CA LYS A 204 -43.11 4.80 -17.65
C LYS A 204 -43.28 4.81 -19.17
N CYS A 205 -42.50 4.01 -19.90
CA CYS A 205 -42.63 3.85 -21.35
C CYS A 205 -44.02 3.31 -21.72
N LEU A 206 -44.53 2.30 -21.02
CA LEU A 206 -45.87 1.78 -21.24
C LEU A 206 -46.95 2.86 -21.06
N LYS A 207 -46.85 3.65 -19.98
CA LYS A 207 -47.78 4.78 -19.75
C LYS A 207 -47.68 5.81 -20.86
N ALA A 208 -46.48 6.22 -21.26
CA ALA A 208 -46.28 7.18 -22.34
C ALA A 208 -46.89 6.68 -23.66
N ASN A 209 -46.67 5.42 -24.01
CA ASN A 209 -47.24 4.79 -25.22
C ASN A 209 -48.77 4.79 -25.19
N THR A 210 -49.39 4.47 -24.05
CA THR A 210 -50.87 4.51 -23.93
C THR A 210 -51.43 5.93 -24.07
N LEU A 211 -50.76 6.92 -23.48
CA LEU A 211 -51.16 8.32 -23.60
C LEU A 211 -51.00 8.83 -25.03
N GLN A 212 -49.89 8.49 -25.69
CA GLN A 212 -49.65 8.82 -27.09
C GLN A 212 -50.73 8.21 -27.98
N ALA A 213 -51.07 6.93 -27.80
CA ALA A 213 -52.13 6.28 -28.57
C ALA A 213 -53.50 6.96 -28.39
N LYS A 214 -53.85 7.34 -27.15
CA LYS A 214 -55.06 8.13 -26.88
C LYS A 214 -55.03 9.49 -27.57
N ASN A 215 -53.90 10.19 -27.49
CA ASN A 215 -53.75 11.50 -28.12
C ASN A 215 -53.87 11.42 -29.64
N THR A 216 -53.23 10.42 -30.27
CA THR A 216 -53.38 10.16 -31.71
C THR A 216 -54.83 9.88 -32.08
N GLN A 217 -55.59 9.15 -31.25
CA GLN A 217 -57.01 8.90 -31.49
C GLN A 217 -57.84 10.19 -31.40
N VAL A 218 -57.56 11.06 -30.42
CA VAL A 218 -58.24 12.36 -30.27
C VAL A 218 -57.94 13.26 -31.47
N CYS A 219 -56.68 13.37 -31.90
CA CYS A 219 -56.32 14.14 -33.09
C CYS A 219 -57.08 13.66 -34.33
N LYS A 220 -57.18 12.33 -34.55
CA LYS A 220 -57.97 11.78 -35.67
C LYS A 220 -59.43 12.21 -35.65
N VAL A 221 -60.08 12.18 -34.48
CA VAL A 221 -61.48 12.60 -34.33
C VAL A 221 -61.62 14.10 -34.57
N LEU A 222 -60.70 14.91 -34.05
CA LEU A 222 -60.70 16.36 -34.28
C LEU A 222 -60.54 16.69 -35.76
N ASP A 223 -59.63 16.03 -36.47
CA ASP A 223 -59.43 16.24 -37.90
C ASP A 223 -60.68 15.83 -38.71
N GLN A 224 -61.34 14.73 -38.33
CA GLN A 224 -62.64 14.35 -38.91
C GLN A 224 -63.71 15.42 -38.69
N GLN A 225 -63.79 16.00 -37.48
CA GLN A 225 -64.74 17.06 -37.17
C GLN A 225 -64.45 18.36 -37.94
N LYS A 226 -63.18 18.77 -38.05
CA LYS A 226 -62.77 19.92 -38.87
C LYS A 226 -63.19 19.76 -40.33
N SER A 227 -62.98 18.57 -40.89
CA SER A 227 -63.40 18.26 -42.25
C SER A 227 -64.92 18.30 -42.40
N ALA A 228 -65.67 17.73 -41.44
CA ALA A 228 -67.13 17.76 -41.47
C ALA A 228 -67.70 19.18 -41.38
N ILE A 229 -67.13 20.03 -40.51
CA ILE A 229 -67.50 21.44 -40.39
C ILE A 229 -67.20 22.18 -41.70
N SER A 230 -66.01 21.98 -42.28
CA SER A 230 -65.63 22.56 -43.57
C SER A 230 -66.60 22.16 -44.69
N ASP A 231 -67.02 20.89 -44.72
CA ASP A 231 -67.98 20.40 -45.70
C ASP A 231 -69.39 20.96 -45.50
N LEU A 232 -69.85 21.13 -44.25
CA LEU A 232 -71.12 21.77 -43.94
C LEU A 232 -71.12 23.24 -44.35
N PHE A 233 -70.05 23.97 -44.02
CA PHE A 233 -69.87 25.36 -44.38
C PHE A 233 -69.95 25.56 -45.90
N ARG A 234 -69.33 24.65 -46.68
CA ARG A 234 -69.42 24.63 -48.14
C ARG A 234 -70.82 24.30 -48.65
N LYS A 235 -71.50 23.30 -48.09
CA LYS A 235 -72.84 22.87 -48.54
C LYS A 235 -73.94 23.90 -48.27
N LEU A 236 -73.80 24.66 -47.18
CA LEU A 236 -74.79 25.65 -46.75
C LEU A 236 -74.51 27.04 -47.35
N ASN A 237 -73.46 27.19 -48.17
CA ASN A 237 -73.02 28.46 -48.74
C ASN A 237 -72.83 29.57 -47.69
N CYS A 238 -72.30 29.22 -46.51
CA CYS A 238 -71.99 30.20 -45.47
C CYS A 238 -70.82 31.10 -45.92
N ASP A 239 -70.86 32.38 -45.57
CA ASP A 239 -69.83 33.35 -45.94
C ASP A 239 -68.65 33.32 -44.95
N PRO A 240 -67.42 32.95 -45.37
CA PRO A 240 -66.26 32.91 -44.48
C PRO A 240 -65.59 34.28 -44.28
N THR A 241 -66.00 35.33 -45.01
CA THR A 241 -65.35 36.65 -44.93
C THR A 241 -65.23 37.24 -43.51
N PRO A 242 -66.18 37.05 -42.56
CA PRO A 242 -66.03 37.56 -41.20
C PRO A 242 -64.85 36.95 -40.44
N ILE A 243 -64.46 35.71 -40.78
CA ILE A 243 -63.32 35.01 -40.19
C ILE A 243 -62.02 35.41 -40.90
N MET A 244 -62.06 35.52 -42.23
CA MET A 244 -60.88 35.83 -43.06
C MET A 244 -60.33 37.24 -42.86
N ASN A 245 -61.18 38.21 -42.50
CA ASN A 245 -60.76 39.60 -42.28
C ASN A 245 -59.98 39.81 -40.97
N ARG A 246 -59.75 38.75 -40.18
CA ARG A 246 -58.92 38.79 -38.97
C ARG A 246 -57.44 38.55 -39.31
N PRO A 247 -56.49 39.16 -38.58
CA PRO A 247 -55.05 39.00 -38.85
C PRO A 247 -54.53 37.55 -38.79
N ASP A 248 -55.24 36.68 -38.05
CA ASP A 248 -55.00 35.25 -37.85
C ASP A 248 -56.03 34.36 -38.57
N GLY A 249 -56.86 34.96 -39.44
CA GLY A 249 -57.91 34.26 -40.17
C GLY A 249 -57.34 33.31 -41.22
N SER A 250 -57.78 32.05 -41.19
CA SER A 250 -57.48 31.07 -42.25
C SER A 250 -58.75 30.59 -42.93
N VAL A 251 -58.64 30.28 -44.22
CA VAL A 251 -59.74 29.74 -45.06
C VAL A 251 -60.14 28.34 -44.60
N GLU A 252 -59.16 27.59 -44.12
CA GLU A 252 -59.34 26.23 -43.63
C GLU A 252 -59.74 26.24 -42.14
N VAL A 253 -60.55 25.25 -41.76
CA VAL A 253 -60.93 25.03 -40.36
C VAL A 253 -59.73 24.46 -39.60
N THR A 254 -59.16 25.27 -38.72
CA THR A 254 -58.03 24.96 -37.83
C THR A 254 -58.50 24.85 -36.38
N ASP A 255 -57.67 24.32 -35.49
CA ASP A 255 -58.00 24.22 -34.05
C ASP A 255 -58.32 25.58 -33.40
N TYR A 256 -57.79 26.67 -33.94
CA TYR A 256 -57.94 28.01 -33.38
C TYR A 256 -59.20 28.74 -33.86
N ASN A 257 -59.68 28.42 -35.05
CA ASN A 257 -60.83 29.10 -35.67
C ASN A 257 -62.10 28.24 -35.71
N ILE A 258 -62.04 26.96 -35.35
CA ILE A 258 -63.16 26.01 -35.43
C ILE A 258 -64.42 26.50 -34.71
N THR A 259 -64.27 27.14 -33.56
CA THR A 259 -65.38 27.72 -32.78
C THR A 259 -66.04 28.90 -33.51
N GLN A 260 -65.26 29.66 -34.27
CA GLN A 260 -65.74 30.78 -35.07
C GLN A 260 -66.54 30.26 -36.27
N PHE A 261 -66.06 29.21 -36.94
CA PHE A 261 -66.81 28.52 -38.01
C PHE A 261 -68.13 27.93 -37.51
N ILE A 262 -68.14 27.30 -36.33
CA ILE A 262 -69.36 26.77 -35.71
C ILE A 262 -70.33 27.91 -35.38
N GLY A 263 -69.85 29.02 -34.80
CA GLY A 263 -70.71 30.16 -34.47
C GLY A 263 -71.44 30.75 -35.69
N ILE A 264 -70.76 30.85 -36.84
CA ILE A 264 -71.40 31.32 -38.08
C ILE A 264 -72.41 30.31 -38.60
N LEU A 265 -72.11 29.00 -38.52
CA LEU A 265 -73.06 27.95 -38.89
C LEU A 265 -74.32 27.99 -38.02
N GLU A 266 -74.16 28.22 -36.71
CA GLU A 266 -75.26 28.37 -35.76
C GLU A 266 -76.13 29.58 -36.09
N GLU A 267 -75.52 30.73 -36.37
CA GLU A 267 -76.23 31.96 -36.76
C GLU A 267 -77.04 31.75 -38.05
N TRP A 268 -76.41 31.20 -39.09
CA TRP A 268 -77.08 30.91 -40.36
C TRP A 268 -78.23 29.89 -40.19
N LEU A 269 -78.03 28.84 -39.41
CA LEU A 269 -79.07 27.84 -39.13
C LEU A 269 -80.27 28.49 -38.43
N LEU A 270 -80.02 29.35 -37.44
CA LEU A 270 -81.06 30.09 -36.74
C LEU A 270 -81.86 30.96 -37.71
N GLU A 271 -81.19 31.68 -38.61
CA GLU A 271 -81.85 32.49 -39.65
C GLU A 271 -82.76 31.66 -40.55
N VAL A 272 -82.27 30.53 -41.06
CA VAL A 272 -83.05 29.63 -41.94
C VAL A 272 -84.25 29.03 -41.21
N LEU A 273 -84.08 28.59 -39.96
CA LEU A 273 -85.18 28.06 -39.15
C LEU A 273 -86.24 29.12 -38.86
N MET A 274 -85.83 30.34 -38.52
CA MET A 274 -86.76 31.45 -38.33
C MET A 274 -87.54 31.76 -39.60
N SER A 275 -86.87 31.76 -40.77
CA SER A 275 -87.50 31.96 -42.07
C SER A 275 -88.50 30.84 -42.42
N ASP A 276 -88.17 29.57 -42.18
CA ASP A 276 -89.08 28.44 -42.41
C ASP A 276 -90.32 28.51 -41.51
N VAL A 277 -90.15 28.82 -40.21
CA VAL A 277 -91.28 29.00 -39.28
C VAL A 277 -92.19 30.15 -39.74
N GLN A 278 -91.61 31.29 -40.12
CA GLN A 278 -92.37 32.43 -40.64
C GLN A 278 -93.12 32.06 -41.93
N THR A 279 -92.48 31.30 -42.83
CA THR A 279 -93.08 30.85 -44.09
C THR A 279 -94.22 29.88 -43.85
N ARG A 280 -94.07 28.92 -42.93
CA ARG A 280 -95.14 27.99 -42.52
C ARG A 280 -96.30 28.71 -41.84
N PHE A 281 -96.01 29.74 -41.06
CA PHE A 281 -97.04 30.58 -40.44
C PHE A 281 -97.84 31.33 -41.52
N LYS A 282 -97.17 31.95 -42.49
CA LYS A 282 -97.83 32.61 -43.65
C LYS A 282 -98.64 31.63 -44.50
N GLN A 283 -98.11 30.44 -44.77
CA GLN A 283 -98.82 29.38 -45.50
C GLN A 283 -100.05 28.86 -44.73
N ALA A 284 -100.00 28.83 -43.39
CA ALA A 284 -101.15 28.49 -42.57
C ALA A 284 -102.20 29.60 -42.59
N GLU A 285 -101.81 30.87 -42.51
CA GLU A 285 -102.70 32.03 -42.71
C GLU A 285 -103.36 32.01 -44.09
N GLU A 286 -102.60 31.76 -45.17
CA GLU A 286 -103.14 31.67 -46.53
C GLU A 286 -104.12 30.49 -46.71
N ARG A 287 -103.91 29.35 -46.03
CA ARG A 287 -104.87 28.25 -45.98
C ARG A 287 -106.15 28.61 -45.23
N HIS A 288 -106.08 29.52 -44.25
CA HIS A 288 -107.24 30.06 -43.55
C HIS A 288 -107.95 31.19 -44.34
N LEU A 289 -107.28 31.80 -45.33
CA LEU A 289 -107.81 32.90 -46.16
C LEU A 289 -108.30 32.49 -47.55
N GLN A 290 -108.40 31.20 -47.91
CA GLN A 290 -109.12 30.82 -49.13
C GLN A 290 -110.60 31.29 -49.03
N PRO A 291 -111.08 32.15 -49.96
CA PRO A 291 -112.44 32.63 -49.93
C PRO A 291 -113.39 31.48 -50.31
N GLN A 292 -114.06 30.88 -49.32
CA GLN A 292 -115.38 30.32 -49.60
C GLN A 292 -116.26 31.50 -50.02
N ASN A 293 -116.52 31.61 -51.33
CA ASN A 293 -117.60 32.44 -51.86
C ASN A 293 -118.94 31.91 -51.31
N LEU A 294 -119.27 32.32 -50.09
CA LEU A 294 -120.51 32.04 -49.37
C LEU A 294 -121.61 33.08 -49.70
N LEU A 295 -121.45 33.84 -50.78
CA LEU A 295 -122.41 34.86 -51.26
C LEU A 295 -123.06 34.53 -52.62
N LEU A 296 -123.19 33.25 -52.97
CA LEU A 296 -124.12 32.78 -54.01
C LEU A 296 -125.09 31.67 -53.55
N ALA A 297 -125.05 31.28 -52.27
CA ALA A 297 -125.85 30.18 -51.75
C ALA A 297 -126.80 30.61 -50.62
N ARG A 298 -127.63 31.64 -50.86
CA ARG A 298 -128.97 31.69 -50.26
C ARG A 298 -129.83 32.76 -50.92
N ARG A 299 -130.85 32.28 -51.66
CA ARG A 299 -132.21 32.84 -51.77
C ARG A 299 -132.59 33.54 -53.08
N ALA A 300 -132.71 32.74 -54.13
CA ALA A 300 -133.94 32.64 -54.94
C ALA A 300 -134.28 31.12 -55.03
N LEU A 301 -135.33 30.61 -54.38
CA LEU A 301 -136.74 30.60 -54.83
C LEU A 301 -136.84 29.80 -56.15
N LEU A 302 -137.55 28.68 -56.36
CA LEU A 302 -138.49 27.78 -55.66
C LEU A 302 -138.54 26.47 -56.54
N PRO A 303 -139.07 25.33 -56.06
CA PRO A 303 -139.44 24.16 -56.90
C PRO A 303 -140.68 24.47 -57.77
N PRO A 304 -141.01 23.71 -58.84
CA PRO A 304 -140.89 22.24 -58.98
C PRO A 304 -139.73 21.72 -59.83
#